data_AF-C6ZPE6-F1
#
_entry.id   AF-C6ZPE6-F1
#
_cell.length_a   1.000
_cell.length_b   1.000
_cell.length_c   1.000
_cell.angle_alpha   90.00
_cell.angle_beta   90.00
_cell.angle_gamma   90.00
#
_symmetry.space_group_name_H-M   'P 1'
#
loop_
_entity.id
_entity.type
_entity.pdbx_description
1 polymer ?
#
loop_
_entity_poly.entity_id
_entity_poly.type
_entity_poly.pdbx_seq_one_letter_code
_entity_poly.pdbx_strand_id
1 'polypeptide(L)'
;AQANNPEGCGGAICCYLATATDKTGLAISQNQEMSFTSNTTTANGGAIYATKCTLDGNTTLTFDQNTATAGCGGAIYTETEDFSLKGSTGTVTFSTNTAKTGGALYSKGNSSLTGNTNLLFSGNKATGPSNSSANQEGCGGAILAFIDSGSVSDKTGLSIANNQEVSLTSNAATVSGGAIYATKCTLTGNGSLTFDGNTAGTSGGAIYTETEDFTLTGSTGTVTFSTNTAKTGGALYSKGNNSLSGNTNLLFSGNKATGPSNSSANQEGCGGAILSFLESASVSTKKGLWIEDNENVSLSGNTATVSGGAIYATKCALHGNTTHTFDGNTAETAGGAIYTETEDFTLTGSTGTVTFSTNTAKTAGALHTKGNTSFTKNKALVFSGNSATATATTTTDQEGCGGAILCNISESDIATKSLTLTENESLSFINDTAKRSGGGIYAPK
;
A
#
# COMPACT_ATOMS: atom_id res chain seq x y z
N ALA A 1 9.51 26.55 -12.61
CA ALA A 1 8.78 26.55 -13.90
C ALA A 1 7.49 27.33 -13.71
N GLN A 2 7.18 28.27 -14.59
CA GLN A 2 5.99 29.13 -14.47
C GLN A 2 4.73 28.26 -14.50
N ALA A 3 3.92 28.30 -13.44
CA ALA A 3 2.68 27.54 -13.29
C ALA A 3 1.54 27.99 -14.23
N ASN A 4 1.82 28.80 -15.27
CA ASN A 4 0.81 29.46 -16.10
C ASN A 4 1.21 29.56 -17.60
N ASN A 5 2.24 28.84 -18.06
CA ASN A 5 2.64 28.82 -19.47
C ASN A 5 2.57 27.38 -20.02
N PRO A 6 1.62 27.05 -20.90
CA PRO A 6 1.50 25.71 -21.50
C PRO A 6 2.55 25.44 -22.61
N GLU A 7 3.44 26.39 -22.91
CA GLU A 7 4.52 26.18 -23.88
C GLU A 7 5.35 24.93 -23.54
N GLY A 8 5.43 24.01 -24.50
CA GLY A 8 6.17 22.77 -24.35
C GLY A 8 5.47 21.70 -23.51
N CYS A 9 4.14 21.79 -23.31
CA CYS A 9 3.32 20.74 -22.71
C CYS A 9 2.52 19.96 -23.78
N GLY A 10 2.14 18.72 -23.49
CA GLY A 10 1.22 17.94 -24.33
C GLY A 10 1.82 17.48 -25.65
N GLY A 11 2.59 16.39 -25.66
CA GLY A 11 3.29 15.92 -26.87
C GLY A 11 2.38 15.53 -28.04
N ALA A 12 1.12 15.19 -27.77
CA ALA A 12 0.07 15.02 -28.77
C ALA A 12 -1.02 16.09 -28.64
N ILE A 13 -1.54 16.29 -27.42
CA ILE A 13 -2.66 17.21 -27.14
C ILE A 13 -2.28 18.11 -25.98
N CYS A 14 -2.39 19.42 -26.20
CA CYS A 14 -2.33 20.43 -25.15
C CYS A 14 -3.68 21.17 -25.06
N CYS A 15 -4.41 20.96 -23.97
CA CYS A 15 -5.70 21.59 -23.68
C CYS A 15 -5.62 22.43 -22.40
N TYR A 16 -5.26 23.71 -22.54
CA TYR A 16 -5.14 24.64 -21.41
C TYR A 16 -6.33 25.59 -21.33
N LEU A 17 -6.90 25.75 -20.13
CA LEU A 17 -8.04 26.63 -19.87
C LEU A 17 -7.66 27.70 -18.84
N ALA A 18 -7.31 28.89 -19.32
CA ALA A 18 -6.71 29.94 -18.50
C ALA A 18 -7.64 30.50 -17.41
N THR A 19 -8.96 30.63 -17.61
CA THR A 19 -9.81 31.43 -16.70
C THR A 19 -11.34 31.20 -16.77
N ALA A 20 -11.85 30.14 -17.42
CA ALA A 20 -13.31 29.92 -17.49
C ALA A 20 -13.88 29.35 -16.17
N THR A 21 -15.05 29.82 -15.73
CA THR A 21 -15.77 29.32 -14.55
C THR A 21 -16.44 27.96 -14.76
N ASP A 22 -16.61 27.54 -16.02
CA ASP A 22 -17.26 26.27 -16.41
C ASP A 22 -16.33 25.42 -17.30
N LYS A 23 -15.19 25.02 -16.76
CA LYS A 23 -14.19 24.22 -17.52
C LYS A 23 -14.75 22.82 -17.82
N THR A 24 -15.13 22.61 -19.07
CA THR A 24 -15.46 21.28 -19.60
C THR A 24 -14.21 20.42 -19.82
N GLY A 25 -13.06 21.07 -20.04
CA GLY A 25 -11.77 20.38 -20.22
C GLY A 25 -11.65 19.68 -21.57
N LEU A 26 -10.61 18.86 -21.69
CA LEU A 26 -10.50 17.88 -22.77
C LEU A 26 -11.47 16.72 -22.50
N ALA A 27 -12.33 16.41 -23.47
CA ALA A 27 -13.19 15.24 -23.45
C ALA A 27 -12.88 14.34 -24.66
N ILE A 28 -12.55 13.08 -24.39
CA ILE A 28 -12.36 12.03 -25.40
C ILE A 28 -13.40 10.96 -25.09
N SER A 29 -14.40 10.80 -25.97
CA SER A 29 -15.52 9.92 -25.68
C SER A 29 -15.98 9.08 -26.85
N GLN A 30 -16.51 7.88 -26.54
CA GLN A 30 -17.16 6.97 -27.47
C GLN A 30 -16.30 6.58 -28.69
N ASN A 31 -14.97 6.60 -28.55
CA ASN A 31 -14.07 6.13 -29.59
C ASN A 31 -13.95 4.62 -29.53
N GLN A 32 -13.96 3.97 -30.69
CA GLN A 32 -13.74 2.52 -30.79
C GLN A 32 -12.28 2.16 -30.45
N GLU A 33 -11.34 2.94 -30.96
CA GLU A 33 -9.92 2.75 -30.72
C GLU A 33 -9.21 4.11 -30.81
N MET A 34 -8.35 4.40 -29.84
CA MET A 34 -7.45 5.55 -29.89
C MET A 34 -6.12 5.18 -29.25
N SER A 35 -5.03 5.61 -29.88
CA SER A 35 -3.67 5.33 -29.43
C SER A 35 -2.81 6.60 -29.42
N PHE A 36 -2.13 6.81 -28.29
CA PHE A 36 -1.09 7.78 -28.09
C PHE A 36 0.20 7.01 -27.85
N THR A 37 1.03 6.91 -28.89
CA THR A 37 2.27 6.13 -28.84
C THR A 37 3.48 7.01 -29.08
N SER A 38 4.51 6.88 -28.23
CA SER A 38 5.81 7.55 -28.39
C SER A 38 5.74 9.09 -28.44
N ASN A 39 4.70 9.70 -27.87
CA ASN A 39 4.62 11.15 -27.79
C ASN A 39 5.60 11.66 -26.73
N THR A 40 6.36 12.69 -27.07
CA THR A 40 7.41 13.20 -26.19
C THR A 40 7.25 14.70 -26.02
N THR A 41 7.41 15.16 -24.80
CA THR A 41 7.54 16.58 -24.50
C THR A 41 8.62 16.85 -23.45
N THR A 42 9.11 18.08 -23.40
CA THR A 42 10.07 18.49 -22.35
C THR A 42 9.38 18.82 -21.04
N ALA A 43 8.23 19.51 -21.08
CA ALA A 43 7.47 19.85 -19.88
C ALA A 43 6.48 18.72 -19.50
N ASN A 44 5.21 19.06 -19.24
CA ASN A 44 4.23 18.13 -18.66
C ASN A 44 3.33 17.47 -19.73
N GLY A 45 2.87 16.26 -19.45
CA GLY A 45 1.92 15.53 -20.30
C GLY A 45 2.58 15.02 -21.58
N GLY A 46 3.30 13.89 -21.51
CA GLY A 46 4.03 13.37 -22.66
C GLY A 46 3.12 13.08 -23.86
N ALA A 47 1.89 12.61 -23.64
CA ALA A 47 0.84 12.60 -24.65
C ALA A 47 -0.14 13.76 -24.47
N ILE A 48 -0.77 13.85 -23.31
CA ILE A 48 -1.86 14.79 -23.04
C ILE A 48 -1.48 15.69 -21.88
N TYR A 49 -1.52 16.99 -22.13
CA TYR A 49 -1.61 18.01 -21.11
C TYR A 49 -3.03 18.58 -21.11
N ALA A 50 -3.70 18.59 -19.96
CA ALA A 50 -5.01 19.19 -19.85
C ALA A 50 -5.21 19.90 -18.50
N THR A 51 -5.96 21.01 -18.48
CA THR A 51 -6.40 21.59 -17.20
C THR A 51 -7.39 20.66 -16.48
N LYS A 52 -8.29 20.03 -17.24
CA LYS A 52 -9.27 19.01 -16.85
C LYS A 52 -9.36 17.97 -17.96
N CYS A 53 -9.43 16.68 -17.64
CA CYS A 53 -9.50 15.62 -18.65
C CYS A 53 -10.55 14.58 -18.31
N THR A 54 -11.42 14.28 -19.27
CA THR A 54 -12.43 13.22 -19.19
C THR A 54 -12.28 12.26 -20.36
N LEU A 55 -12.11 10.98 -20.05
CA LEU A 55 -12.08 9.87 -20.99
C LEU A 55 -13.33 9.01 -20.70
N ASP A 56 -14.32 9.01 -21.60
CA ASP A 56 -15.66 8.48 -21.32
C ASP A 56 -16.18 7.51 -22.39
N GLY A 57 -16.44 6.26 -22.03
CA GLY A 57 -17.11 5.30 -22.90
C GLY A 57 -16.29 4.84 -24.11
N ASN A 58 -14.98 5.05 -24.09
CA ASN A 58 -14.11 4.57 -25.17
C ASN A 58 -13.98 3.03 -25.07
N THR A 59 -13.92 2.33 -26.20
CA THR A 59 -13.71 0.87 -26.16
C THR A 59 -12.26 0.55 -25.86
N THR A 60 -11.33 0.94 -26.74
CA THR A 60 -9.88 0.72 -26.53
C THR A 60 -9.13 2.04 -26.50
N LEU A 61 -8.34 2.25 -25.46
CA LEU A 61 -7.44 3.40 -25.34
C LEU A 61 -6.03 2.91 -25.01
N THR A 62 -5.04 3.37 -25.76
CA THR A 62 -3.63 3.02 -25.52
C THR A 62 -2.79 4.26 -25.34
N PHE A 63 -2.02 4.30 -24.26
CA PHE A 63 -0.96 5.26 -24.00
C PHE A 63 0.34 4.49 -23.81
N ASP A 64 1.15 4.39 -24.86
CA ASP A 64 2.38 3.61 -24.86
C ASP A 64 3.63 4.46 -25.12
N GLN A 65 4.69 4.25 -24.34
CA GLN A 65 6.00 4.91 -24.52
C GLN A 65 5.94 6.45 -24.55
N ASN A 66 4.94 7.07 -23.93
CA ASN A 66 4.87 8.53 -23.89
C ASN A 66 5.79 9.08 -22.80
N THR A 67 6.47 10.19 -23.10
CA THR A 67 7.56 10.70 -22.27
C THR A 67 7.44 12.19 -21.98
N ALA A 68 7.49 12.56 -20.70
CA ALA A 68 7.70 13.93 -20.22
C ALA A 68 9.12 14.04 -19.66
N THR A 69 10.10 14.48 -20.46
CA THR A 69 11.53 14.30 -20.14
C THR A 69 12.00 15.10 -18.92
N ALA A 70 11.40 16.26 -18.67
CA ALA A 70 11.72 17.09 -17.51
C ALA A 70 10.50 17.48 -16.66
N GLY A 71 9.31 17.00 -17.02
CA GLY A 71 8.06 17.29 -16.33
C GLY A 71 7.34 16.05 -15.80
N CYS A 72 6.04 16.21 -15.57
CA CYS A 72 5.17 15.25 -14.91
C CYS A 72 4.15 14.64 -15.88
N GLY A 73 3.64 13.44 -15.58
CA GLY A 73 2.59 12.79 -16.35
C GLY A 73 3.10 12.30 -17.71
N GLY A 74 3.75 11.14 -17.75
CA GLY A 74 4.38 10.66 -18.99
C GLY A 74 3.37 10.39 -20.10
N ALA A 75 2.19 9.89 -19.76
CA ALA A 75 1.04 9.88 -20.67
C ALA A 75 0.20 11.14 -20.48
N ILE A 76 -0.36 11.33 -19.29
CA ILE A 76 -1.37 12.35 -19.01
C ILE A 76 -0.95 13.20 -17.81
N TYR A 77 -1.07 14.51 -17.97
CA TYR A 77 -0.95 15.48 -16.89
C TYR A 77 -2.24 16.29 -16.77
N THR A 78 -2.83 16.33 -15.57
CA THR A 78 -3.89 17.27 -15.21
C THR A 78 -3.43 18.28 -14.17
N GLU A 79 -3.65 19.56 -14.48
CA GLU A 79 -3.01 20.68 -13.77
C GLU A 79 -3.70 21.09 -12.47
N THR A 80 -4.98 21.46 -12.50
CA THR A 80 -5.69 22.00 -11.32
C THR A 80 -7.02 21.30 -11.06
N GLU A 81 -7.66 20.79 -12.12
CA GLU A 81 -8.98 20.19 -12.06
C GLU A 81 -8.91 18.66 -12.16
N ASP A 82 -10.09 18.05 -12.13
CA ASP A 82 -10.26 16.62 -12.06
C ASP A 82 -9.84 15.86 -13.33
N PHE A 83 -9.33 14.66 -13.10
CA PHE A 83 -9.19 13.62 -14.10
C PHE A 83 -10.29 12.57 -13.93
N SER A 84 -10.94 12.17 -15.02
CA SER A 84 -11.92 11.09 -15.02
C SER A 84 -11.71 10.14 -16.20
N LEU A 85 -11.55 8.85 -15.91
CA LEU A 85 -11.58 7.75 -16.86
C LEU A 85 -12.73 6.82 -16.51
N LYS A 86 -13.76 6.75 -17.34
CA LYS A 86 -14.98 6.01 -17.00
C LYS A 86 -15.63 5.28 -18.15
N GLY A 87 -16.31 4.19 -17.82
CA GLY A 87 -17.22 3.48 -18.71
C GLY A 87 -16.55 2.82 -19.92
N SER A 88 -15.23 2.64 -19.91
CA SER A 88 -14.54 2.02 -21.04
C SER A 88 -14.92 0.55 -21.16
N THR A 89 -15.39 0.14 -22.33
CA THR A 89 -15.99 -1.21 -22.55
C THR A 89 -14.96 -2.26 -22.98
N GLY A 90 -13.79 -1.83 -23.43
CA GLY A 90 -12.66 -2.69 -23.75
C GLY A 90 -11.48 -2.45 -22.79
N THR A 91 -10.26 -2.49 -23.32
CA THR A 91 -9.04 -2.32 -22.50
C THR A 91 -8.49 -0.91 -22.63
N VAL A 92 -8.20 -0.30 -21.49
CA VAL A 92 -7.43 0.94 -21.41
C VAL A 92 -6.03 0.62 -20.88
N THR A 93 -5.03 0.88 -21.70
CA THR A 93 -3.62 0.54 -21.41
C THR A 93 -2.78 1.79 -21.27
N PHE A 94 -2.04 1.87 -20.17
CA PHE A 94 -0.92 2.77 -19.95
C PHE A 94 0.34 1.92 -19.81
N SER A 95 1.15 1.87 -20.86
CA SER A 95 2.36 1.05 -20.88
C SER A 95 3.61 1.90 -21.10
N THR A 96 4.68 1.57 -20.36
CA THR A 96 6.04 2.09 -20.58
C THR A 96 6.16 3.63 -20.64
N ASN A 97 5.20 4.35 -20.07
CA ASN A 97 5.23 5.81 -20.03
C ASN A 97 6.24 6.28 -18.97
N THR A 98 6.94 7.36 -19.27
CA THR A 98 8.04 7.87 -18.44
C THR A 98 7.91 9.35 -18.14
N ALA A 99 8.09 9.73 -16.88
CA ALA A 99 8.16 11.13 -16.46
C ALA A 99 9.11 11.29 -15.27
N LYS A 100 9.34 12.52 -14.80
CA LYS A 100 9.95 12.72 -13.48
C LYS A 100 9.03 12.26 -12.36
N THR A 101 7.74 12.47 -12.52
CA THR A 101 6.70 12.16 -11.52
C THR A 101 5.42 11.74 -12.23
N GLY A 102 4.72 10.72 -11.71
CA GLY A 102 3.51 10.20 -12.35
C GLY A 102 3.83 9.61 -13.71
N GLY A 103 4.51 8.45 -13.74
CA GLY A 103 5.09 7.93 -14.99
C GLY A 103 4.07 7.75 -16.10
N ALA A 104 2.83 7.35 -15.80
CA ALA A 104 1.71 7.44 -16.72
C ALA A 104 0.85 8.67 -16.47
N LEU A 105 0.29 8.80 -15.26
CA LEU A 105 -0.70 9.81 -14.92
C LEU A 105 -0.20 10.68 -13.76
N TYR A 106 -0.32 11.99 -13.92
CA TYR A 106 -0.15 12.98 -12.86
C TYR A 106 -1.44 13.80 -12.73
N SER A 107 -2.03 13.85 -11.53
CA SER A 107 -3.22 14.63 -11.23
C SER A 107 -3.08 15.41 -9.93
N LYS A 108 -3.45 16.69 -9.97
CA LYS A 108 -3.62 17.56 -8.78
C LYS A 108 -5.06 17.72 -8.32
N GLY A 109 -6.02 17.49 -9.20
CA GLY A 109 -7.45 17.43 -8.87
C GLY A 109 -7.85 16.07 -8.33
N ASN A 110 -9.16 15.85 -8.16
CA ASN A 110 -9.67 14.51 -7.93
C ASN A 110 -9.37 13.64 -9.15
N SER A 111 -8.97 12.39 -8.92
CA SER A 111 -8.67 11.45 -9.98
C SER A 111 -9.58 10.24 -9.84
N SER A 112 -10.39 9.97 -10.85
CA SER A 112 -11.38 8.89 -10.81
C SER A 112 -11.21 7.94 -11.99
N LEU A 113 -11.08 6.64 -11.70
CA LEU A 113 -11.03 5.56 -12.66
C LEU A 113 -12.20 4.61 -12.34
N THR A 114 -13.32 4.77 -13.04
CA THR A 114 -14.60 4.16 -12.61
C THR A 114 -15.34 3.39 -13.69
N GLY A 115 -15.80 2.17 -13.37
CA GLY A 115 -16.75 1.46 -14.24
C GLY A 115 -16.14 1.01 -15.57
N ASN A 116 -14.82 0.78 -15.62
CA ASN A 116 -14.15 0.29 -16.81
C ASN A 116 -14.05 -1.25 -16.78
N THR A 117 -14.07 -1.85 -17.96
CA THR A 117 -13.93 -3.30 -18.14
C THR A 117 -12.53 -3.77 -17.76
N ASN A 118 -11.49 -3.20 -18.37
CA ASN A 118 -10.10 -3.58 -18.08
C ASN A 118 -9.17 -2.37 -18.09
N LEU A 119 -8.45 -2.16 -16.99
CA LEU A 119 -7.47 -1.08 -16.82
C LEU A 119 -6.08 -1.68 -16.57
N LEU A 120 -5.13 -1.40 -17.46
CA LEU A 120 -3.75 -1.89 -17.36
C LEU A 120 -2.76 -0.74 -17.25
N PHE A 121 -1.96 -0.74 -16.19
CA PHE A 121 -0.77 0.10 -16.03
C PHE A 121 0.46 -0.81 -15.95
N SER A 122 1.28 -0.84 -17.01
CA SER A 122 2.43 -1.75 -17.06
C SER A 122 3.74 -1.05 -17.39
N GLY A 123 4.77 -1.27 -16.59
CA GLY A 123 6.13 -0.80 -16.90
C GLY A 123 6.29 0.74 -16.91
N ASN A 124 5.36 1.48 -16.31
CA ASN A 124 5.46 2.94 -16.25
C ASN A 124 6.49 3.36 -15.20
N LYS A 125 7.18 4.49 -15.45
CA LYS A 125 8.33 4.89 -14.66
C LYS A 125 8.34 6.36 -14.26
N ALA A 126 8.49 6.61 -12.96
CA ALA A 126 8.89 7.91 -12.42
C ALA A 126 10.40 7.92 -12.18
N THR A 127 11.09 8.91 -12.74
CA THR A 127 12.57 8.96 -12.82
C THR A 127 13.19 10.18 -12.13
N GLY A 128 12.38 11.01 -11.49
CA GLY A 128 12.85 12.19 -10.76
C GLY A 128 13.85 11.83 -9.66
N PRO A 129 14.80 12.72 -9.33
CA PRO A 129 15.79 12.45 -8.31
C PRO A 129 15.17 12.47 -6.90
N SER A 130 15.74 11.70 -5.97
CA SER A 130 15.21 11.51 -4.61
C SER A 130 15.46 12.68 -3.64
N ASN A 131 16.03 13.78 -4.11
CA ASN A 131 16.51 14.90 -3.28
C ASN A 131 15.67 16.18 -3.41
N SER A 132 14.52 16.10 -4.07
CA SER A 132 13.69 17.27 -4.39
C SER A 132 12.28 17.10 -3.83
N SER A 133 11.84 18.09 -3.04
CA SER A 133 10.51 18.14 -2.44
C SER A 133 9.46 18.81 -3.34
N ALA A 134 9.88 19.50 -4.41
CA ALA A 134 8.96 20.17 -5.31
C ALA A 134 8.31 19.14 -6.24
N ASN A 135 6.97 19.08 -6.27
CA ASN A 135 6.18 18.19 -7.13
C ASN A 135 6.43 16.68 -6.92
N GLN A 136 6.87 16.24 -5.74
CA GLN A 136 7.03 14.83 -5.41
C GLN A 136 7.89 14.10 -6.46
N GLU A 137 9.05 14.69 -6.82
CA GLU A 137 9.94 14.12 -7.84
C GLU A 137 10.26 12.65 -7.56
N GLY A 138 10.13 11.81 -8.58
CA GLY A 138 10.41 10.38 -8.48
C GLY A 138 9.30 9.52 -7.88
N CYS A 139 8.14 10.10 -7.58
CA CYS A 139 6.98 9.37 -7.03
C CYS A 139 5.96 8.95 -8.10
N GLY A 140 5.19 7.90 -7.80
CA GLY A 140 4.05 7.45 -8.59
C GLY A 140 4.48 6.88 -9.94
N GLY A 141 5.05 5.67 -9.95
CA GLY A 141 5.60 5.09 -11.18
C GLY A 141 4.54 4.93 -12.27
N ALA A 142 3.30 4.56 -11.92
CA ALA A 142 2.15 4.68 -12.81
C ALA A 142 1.37 5.96 -12.55
N ILE A 143 0.84 6.12 -11.34
CA ILE A 143 -0.11 7.18 -11.00
C ILE A 143 0.45 8.01 -9.85
N LEU A 144 0.45 9.32 -10.02
CA LEU A 144 0.54 10.27 -8.93
C LEU A 144 -0.74 11.10 -8.83
N ALA A 145 -1.40 11.01 -7.67
CA ALA A 145 -2.59 11.79 -7.32
C ALA A 145 -2.31 12.62 -6.05
N PHE A 146 -1.81 13.83 -6.23
CA PHE A 146 -1.35 14.66 -5.13
C PHE A 146 -2.33 15.80 -4.87
N ILE A 147 -2.62 16.04 -3.60
CA ILE A 147 -3.47 17.14 -3.16
C ILE A 147 -2.59 18.07 -2.33
N ASP A 148 -2.51 19.34 -2.75
CA ASP A 148 -1.88 20.38 -1.94
C ASP A 148 -2.53 20.46 -0.54
N SER A 149 -1.71 20.62 0.50
CA SER A 149 -2.15 20.55 1.91
C SER A 149 -3.31 21.50 2.24
N GLY A 150 -3.37 22.66 1.59
CA GLY A 150 -4.45 23.65 1.75
C GLY A 150 -5.80 23.25 1.13
N SER A 151 -5.87 22.15 0.37
CA SER A 151 -7.07 21.69 -0.34
C SER A 151 -7.49 20.26 0.05
N VAL A 152 -6.86 19.68 1.07
CA VAL A 152 -7.08 18.29 1.47
C VAL A 152 -8.54 18.04 1.89
N SER A 153 -9.18 18.98 2.59
CA SER A 153 -10.58 18.85 3.02
C SER A 153 -11.58 18.81 1.86
N ASP A 154 -11.23 19.42 0.73
CA ASP A 154 -12.17 19.70 -0.37
C ASP A 154 -12.05 18.67 -1.50
N LYS A 155 -11.09 17.75 -1.40
CA LYS A 155 -10.77 16.76 -2.42
C LYS A 155 -10.84 15.34 -1.87
N THR A 156 -11.34 14.43 -2.72
CA THR A 156 -11.45 12.99 -2.45
C THR A 156 -10.16 12.24 -2.81
N GLY A 157 -9.31 12.83 -3.67
CA GLY A 157 -8.04 12.23 -4.10
C GLY A 157 -8.22 11.21 -5.21
N LEU A 158 -7.49 10.09 -5.12
CA LEU A 158 -7.59 8.99 -6.08
C LEU A 158 -8.72 8.03 -5.70
N SER A 159 -9.60 7.77 -6.66
CA SER A 159 -10.66 6.76 -6.57
C SER A 159 -10.56 5.79 -7.75
N ILE A 160 -10.37 4.51 -7.45
CA ILE A 160 -10.47 3.42 -8.44
C ILE A 160 -11.68 2.58 -8.02
N ALA A 161 -12.77 2.66 -8.78
CA ALA A 161 -14.05 2.13 -8.33
C ALA A 161 -14.81 1.34 -9.38
N ASN A 162 -15.44 0.24 -8.97
CA ASN A 162 -16.39 -0.51 -9.79
C ASN A 162 -15.84 -0.94 -11.16
N ASN A 163 -14.52 -1.13 -11.29
CA ASN A 163 -13.92 -1.68 -12.50
C ASN A 163 -13.98 -3.21 -12.44
N GLN A 164 -14.13 -3.88 -13.58
CA GLN A 164 -14.13 -5.35 -13.59
C GLN A 164 -12.73 -5.92 -13.35
N GLU A 165 -11.71 -5.36 -13.99
CA GLU A 165 -10.31 -5.71 -13.78
C GLU A 165 -9.40 -4.48 -13.79
N VAL A 166 -8.50 -4.39 -12.80
CA VAL A 166 -7.43 -3.39 -12.76
C VAL A 166 -6.11 -4.08 -12.45
N SER A 167 -5.11 -3.82 -13.26
CA SER A 167 -3.78 -4.41 -13.14
C SER A 167 -2.70 -3.33 -13.21
N LEU A 168 -1.88 -3.25 -12.17
CA LEU A 168 -0.72 -2.38 -12.08
C LEU A 168 0.53 -3.25 -11.91
N THR A 169 1.29 -3.41 -12.99
CA THR A 169 2.38 -4.39 -13.07
C THR A 169 3.71 -3.73 -13.42
N SER A 170 4.78 -4.14 -12.73
CA SER A 170 6.16 -3.73 -13.04
C SER A 170 6.37 -2.21 -13.14
N ASN A 171 5.56 -1.42 -12.44
CA ASN A 171 5.73 0.03 -12.42
C ASN A 171 6.84 0.39 -11.41
N ALA A 172 7.60 1.43 -11.72
CA ALA A 172 8.79 1.78 -10.96
C ALA A 172 8.84 3.27 -10.60
N ALA A 173 9.13 3.54 -9.34
CA ALA A 173 9.37 4.88 -8.80
C ALA A 173 10.76 4.94 -8.16
N THR A 174 11.52 5.99 -8.41
CA THR A 174 12.81 6.21 -7.74
C THR A 174 12.66 6.59 -6.27
N VAL A 175 11.47 7.06 -5.86
CA VAL A 175 11.14 7.45 -4.49
C VAL A 175 10.00 6.57 -3.97
N SER A 176 8.75 7.04 -3.98
CA SER A 176 7.63 6.34 -3.32
C SER A 176 6.48 6.03 -4.28
N GLY A 177 5.73 4.97 -3.98
CA GLY A 177 4.55 4.58 -4.75
C GLY A 177 4.94 4.04 -6.12
N GLY A 178 5.55 2.85 -6.16
CA GLY A 178 6.05 2.27 -7.41
C GLY A 178 4.97 2.12 -8.47
N ALA A 179 3.74 1.78 -8.07
CA ALA A 179 2.55 1.97 -8.91
C ALA A 179 1.84 3.29 -8.60
N ILE A 180 1.42 3.50 -7.36
CA ILE A 180 0.55 4.60 -6.96
C ILE A 180 1.20 5.41 -5.84
N TYR A 181 1.33 6.72 -6.07
CA TYR A 181 1.50 7.70 -5.02
C TYR A 181 0.21 8.51 -4.89
N ALA A 182 -0.36 8.62 -3.70
CA ALA A 182 -1.53 9.44 -3.48
C ALA A 182 -1.53 10.15 -2.13
N THR A 183 -2.15 11.34 -2.06
CA THR A 183 -2.43 11.96 -0.76
C THR A 183 -3.56 11.21 -0.05
N LYS A 184 -4.65 10.92 -0.78
CA LYS A 184 -5.82 10.10 -0.39
C LYS A 184 -6.06 9.04 -1.46
N CYS A 185 -6.30 7.80 -1.06
CA CYS A 185 -6.54 6.70 -2.00
C CYS A 185 -7.69 5.80 -1.55
N THR A 186 -8.67 5.63 -2.44
CA THR A 186 -9.84 4.78 -2.23
C THR A 186 -9.99 3.79 -3.38
N LEU A 187 -9.95 2.50 -3.06
CA LEU A 187 -10.18 1.39 -3.98
C LEU A 187 -11.49 0.71 -3.56
N THR A 188 -12.56 0.78 -4.35
CA THR A 188 -13.88 0.32 -3.89
C THR A 188 -14.65 -0.45 -4.96
N GLY A 189 -15.23 -1.59 -4.59
CA GLY A 189 -16.20 -2.30 -5.43
C GLY A 189 -15.63 -2.86 -6.73
N ASN A 190 -14.31 -3.00 -6.83
CA ASN A 190 -13.70 -3.56 -8.04
C ASN A 190 -13.89 -5.09 -8.09
N GLY A 191 -13.86 -5.66 -9.29
CA GLY A 191 -13.79 -7.11 -9.48
C GLY A 191 -12.43 -7.62 -9.04
N SER A 192 -11.47 -7.74 -9.95
CA SER A 192 -10.08 -8.10 -9.61
C SER A 192 -9.17 -6.89 -9.59
N LEU A 193 -8.29 -6.82 -8.59
CA LEU A 193 -7.25 -5.80 -8.45
C LEU A 193 -5.90 -6.48 -8.31
N THR A 194 -4.94 -6.14 -9.17
CA THR A 194 -3.60 -6.73 -9.14
C THR A 194 -2.53 -5.64 -9.08
N PHE A 195 -1.63 -5.77 -8.11
CA PHE A 195 -0.40 -5.01 -7.96
C PHE A 195 0.76 -5.98 -7.93
N ASP A 196 1.45 -6.16 -9.05
CA ASP A 196 2.52 -7.16 -9.16
C ASP A 196 3.85 -6.58 -9.63
N GLY A 197 4.93 -6.93 -8.91
CA GLY A 197 6.30 -6.57 -9.31
C GLY A 197 6.58 -5.07 -9.32
N ASN A 198 5.78 -4.25 -8.63
CA ASN A 198 6.01 -2.81 -8.59
C ASN A 198 7.14 -2.48 -7.60
N THR A 199 7.97 -1.50 -7.95
CA THR A 199 9.18 -1.18 -7.19
C THR A 199 9.26 0.31 -6.85
N ALA A 200 9.60 0.61 -5.59
CA ALA A 200 9.87 1.98 -5.12
C ALA A 200 11.25 2.06 -4.45
N GLY A 201 11.98 3.16 -4.67
CA GLY A 201 13.29 3.36 -4.04
C GLY A 201 13.25 3.64 -2.54
N THR A 202 12.11 4.06 -2.00
CA THR A 202 11.89 4.36 -0.57
C THR A 202 10.70 3.61 0.00
N SER A 203 9.47 3.94 -0.38
CA SER A 203 8.29 3.46 0.36
C SER A 203 7.14 3.07 -0.55
N GLY A 204 6.44 1.97 -0.20
CA GLY A 204 5.23 1.55 -0.89
C GLY A 204 5.54 1.07 -2.31
N GLY A 205 6.06 -0.15 -2.45
CA GLY A 205 6.45 -0.68 -3.77
C GLY A 205 5.27 -0.71 -4.74
N ALA A 206 4.07 -1.03 -4.27
CA ALA A 206 2.83 -0.81 -5.00
C ALA A 206 2.23 0.56 -4.70
N ILE A 207 1.84 0.80 -3.44
CA ILE A 207 1.04 1.97 -3.05
C ILE A 207 1.73 2.70 -1.91
N TYR A 208 1.82 4.02 -2.06
CA TYR A 208 2.19 4.95 -1.00
C TYR A 208 1.06 5.97 -0.79
N THR A 209 0.56 6.08 0.45
CA THR A 209 -0.33 7.17 0.87
C THR A 209 0.34 8.11 1.85
N GLU A 210 0.36 9.40 1.51
CA GLU A 210 1.25 10.38 2.16
C GLU A 210 0.78 10.81 3.55
N THR A 211 -0.40 11.44 3.67
CA THR A 211 -0.86 12.06 4.92
C THR A 211 -2.24 11.59 5.37
N GLU A 212 -3.06 11.11 4.44
CA GLU A 212 -4.47 10.78 4.65
C GLU A 212 -4.72 9.28 4.49
N ASP A 213 -6.00 8.93 4.55
CA ASP A 213 -6.46 7.56 4.66
C ASP A 213 -6.32 6.77 3.35
N PHE A 214 -6.00 5.49 3.53
CA PHE A 214 -6.09 4.47 2.50
C PHE A 214 -7.29 3.57 2.80
N THR A 215 -8.13 3.37 1.79
CA THR A 215 -9.33 2.52 1.89
C THR A 215 -9.36 1.53 0.74
N LEU A 216 -9.53 0.25 1.05
CA LEU A 216 -9.75 -0.84 0.10
C LEU A 216 -10.99 -1.63 0.53
N THR A 217 -12.09 -1.49 -0.20
CA THR A 217 -13.38 -2.02 0.26
C THR A 217 -14.22 -2.70 -0.80
N GLY A 218 -14.93 -3.75 -0.39
CA GLY A 218 -16.01 -4.34 -1.19
C GLY A 218 -15.56 -4.95 -2.52
N SER A 219 -14.28 -5.32 -2.67
CA SER A 219 -13.83 -5.97 -3.91
C SER A 219 -14.40 -7.38 -3.98
N THR A 220 -15.05 -7.70 -5.11
CA THR A 220 -15.80 -8.95 -5.29
C THR A 220 -14.98 -10.08 -5.89
N GLY A 221 -13.88 -9.74 -6.58
CA GLY A 221 -12.87 -10.67 -7.03
C GLY A 221 -11.65 -10.70 -6.10
N THR A 222 -10.51 -11.12 -6.65
CA THR A 222 -9.27 -11.21 -5.86
C THR A 222 -8.50 -9.91 -5.93
N VAL A 223 -8.11 -9.39 -4.76
CA VAL A 223 -7.14 -8.32 -4.60
C VAL A 223 -5.79 -8.91 -4.30
N THR A 224 -4.82 -8.71 -5.19
CA THR A 224 -3.48 -9.29 -5.09
C THR A 224 -2.42 -8.19 -5.04
N PHE A 225 -1.56 -8.26 -4.03
CA PHE A 225 -0.30 -7.56 -3.96
C PHE A 225 0.83 -8.59 -3.95
N SER A 226 1.52 -8.75 -5.07
CA SER A 226 2.57 -9.74 -5.20
C SER A 226 3.90 -9.15 -5.64
N THR A 227 4.99 -9.70 -5.10
CA THR A 227 6.37 -9.40 -5.52
C THR A 227 6.76 -7.91 -5.52
N ASN A 228 6.01 -7.06 -4.81
CA ASN A 228 6.30 -5.64 -4.74
C ASN A 228 7.47 -5.38 -3.79
N THR A 229 8.31 -4.41 -4.13
CA THR A 229 9.56 -4.15 -3.40
C THR A 229 9.72 -2.66 -3.10
N ALA A 230 10.08 -2.34 -1.86
CA ALA A 230 10.52 -1.01 -1.44
C ALA A 230 11.52 -1.11 -0.29
N LYS A 231 12.14 0.00 0.14
CA LYS A 231 12.90 -0.03 1.40
C LYS A 231 11.99 -0.25 2.60
N THR A 232 10.76 0.28 2.54
CA THR A 232 9.79 0.23 3.63
C THR A 232 8.38 0.01 3.08
N GLY A 233 7.59 -0.89 3.67
CA GLY A 233 6.23 -1.20 3.18
C GLY A 233 6.29 -1.77 1.77
N GLY A 234 6.78 -3.01 1.62
CA GLY A 234 7.13 -3.58 0.32
C GLY A 234 6.00 -3.51 -0.72
N ALA A 235 4.75 -3.71 -0.31
CA ALA A 235 3.58 -3.42 -1.13
C ALA A 235 2.94 -2.06 -0.78
N LEU A 236 2.51 -1.89 0.47
CA LEU A 236 1.73 -0.74 0.93
C LEU A 236 2.48 0.00 2.04
N TYR A 237 2.59 1.31 1.89
CA TYR A 237 3.01 2.23 2.94
C TYR A 237 1.94 3.29 3.15
N SER A 238 1.56 3.55 4.39
CA SER A 238 0.59 4.60 4.72
C SER A 238 0.83 5.22 6.09
N LYS A 239 0.59 6.54 6.17
CA LYS A 239 0.59 7.33 7.41
C LYS A 239 -0.81 7.67 7.95
N GLY A 240 -1.86 7.23 7.25
CA GLY A 240 -3.25 7.46 7.59
C GLY A 240 -3.90 6.31 8.35
N ASN A 241 -5.22 6.37 8.44
CA ASN A 241 -5.99 5.14 8.67
C ASN A 241 -5.83 4.24 7.44
N ASN A 242 -5.75 2.95 7.70
CA ASN A 242 -5.66 1.92 6.67
C ASN A 242 -6.82 0.95 6.89
N SER A 243 -7.85 1.04 6.05
CA SER A 243 -9.02 0.18 6.13
C SER A 243 -9.05 -0.77 4.93
N LEU A 244 -8.97 -2.06 5.20
CA LEU A 244 -9.11 -3.13 4.21
C LEU A 244 -10.32 -3.96 4.63
N SER A 245 -11.49 -3.70 4.03
CA SER A 245 -12.74 -4.28 4.54
C SER A 245 -13.73 -4.83 3.52
N GLY A 246 -14.45 -5.88 3.90
CA GLY A 246 -15.51 -6.45 3.07
C GLY A 246 -15.06 -6.99 1.71
N ASN A 247 -13.79 -7.38 1.56
CA ASN A 247 -13.29 -7.96 0.32
C ASN A 247 -13.42 -9.48 0.35
N THR A 248 -13.69 -10.09 -0.81
CA THR A 248 -13.79 -11.56 -0.93
C THR A 248 -12.42 -12.22 -0.73
N ASN A 249 -11.40 -11.85 -1.51
CA ASN A 249 -10.06 -12.40 -1.35
C ASN A 249 -9.01 -11.28 -1.34
N LEU A 250 -8.20 -11.23 -0.29
CA LEU A 250 -7.10 -10.30 -0.12
C LEU A 250 -5.78 -11.06 0.07
N LEU A 251 -4.88 -10.94 -0.91
CA LEU A 251 -3.62 -11.67 -0.96
C LEU A 251 -2.42 -10.71 -1.00
N PHE A 252 -1.49 -10.88 -0.05
CA PHE A 252 -0.16 -10.28 -0.09
C PHE A 252 0.89 -11.40 -0.16
N SER A 253 1.56 -11.56 -1.29
CA SER A 253 2.51 -12.66 -1.47
C SER A 253 3.89 -12.21 -1.96
N GLY A 254 4.95 -12.62 -1.26
CA GLY A 254 6.32 -12.41 -1.72
C GLY A 254 6.77 -10.93 -1.78
N ASN A 255 6.08 -10.03 -1.08
CA ASN A 255 6.45 -8.62 -1.02
C ASN A 255 7.65 -8.41 -0.09
N LYS A 256 8.48 -7.40 -0.39
CA LYS A 256 9.80 -7.24 0.24
C LYS A 256 10.06 -5.80 0.69
N ALA A 257 10.40 -5.65 1.97
CA ALA A 257 11.04 -4.46 2.51
C ALA A 257 12.55 -4.69 2.60
N THR A 258 13.34 -3.87 1.89
CA THR A 258 14.80 -4.09 1.69
C THR A 258 15.66 -2.96 2.27
N GLY A 259 15.10 -2.09 3.10
CA GLY A 259 15.84 -1.00 3.72
C GLY A 259 16.93 -1.52 4.69
N PRO A 260 18.06 -0.83 4.82
CA PRO A 260 19.10 -1.25 5.76
C PRO A 260 18.63 -1.13 7.21
N SER A 261 19.11 -2.03 8.08
CA SER A 261 18.75 -2.09 9.50
C SER A 261 19.42 -1.01 10.38
N ASN A 262 20.01 0.03 9.78
CA ASN A 262 20.96 0.92 10.45
C ASN A 262 20.35 2.21 11.01
N SER A 263 19.03 2.38 10.99
CA SER A 263 18.38 3.55 11.58
C SER A 263 17.05 3.21 12.23
N SER A 264 16.93 3.57 13.51
CA SER A 264 15.71 3.41 14.31
C SER A 264 14.67 4.52 14.06
N ALA A 265 14.99 5.53 13.24
CA ALA A 265 14.18 6.74 13.10
C ALA A 265 13.22 6.76 11.90
N ASN A 266 13.30 5.79 10.99
CA ASN A 266 12.67 5.86 9.66
C ASN A 266 11.96 4.56 9.22
N GLN A 267 11.81 3.59 10.13
CA GLN A 267 11.18 2.29 9.87
C GLN A 267 11.75 1.60 8.61
N GLU A 268 12.99 1.92 8.21
CA GLU A 268 13.62 1.30 7.05
C GLU A 268 13.74 -0.20 7.25
N GLY A 269 13.38 -0.96 6.22
CA GLY A 269 13.39 -2.42 6.28
C GLY A 269 12.19 -3.04 6.99
N CYS A 270 11.20 -2.25 7.41
CA CYS A 270 9.99 -2.76 8.07
C CYS A 270 8.82 -2.98 7.10
N GLY A 271 7.94 -3.92 7.46
CA GLY A 271 6.67 -4.15 6.79
C GLY A 271 6.85 -4.74 5.40
N GLY A 272 7.20 -6.03 5.30
CA GLY A 272 7.50 -6.65 4.01
C GLY A 272 6.34 -6.57 3.02
N ALA A 273 5.10 -6.69 3.49
CA ALA A 273 3.90 -6.35 2.72
C ALA A 273 3.37 -4.95 3.06
N ILE A 274 3.01 -4.73 4.32
CA ILE A 274 2.30 -3.54 4.76
C ILE A 274 3.11 -2.83 5.84
N LEU A 275 3.32 -1.53 5.67
CA LEU A 275 3.71 -0.64 6.76
C LEU A 275 2.62 0.42 6.99
N SER A 276 2.04 0.39 8.18
CA SER A 276 1.03 1.36 8.65
C SER A 276 1.55 2.10 9.88
N PHE A 277 2.17 3.26 9.66
CA PHE A 277 2.82 4.02 10.72
C PHE A 277 2.07 5.32 11.02
N LEU A 278 1.63 5.47 12.25
CA LEU A 278 1.05 6.71 12.75
C LEU A 278 2.14 7.53 13.43
N GLU A 279 2.33 8.77 12.97
CA GLU A 279 3.15 9.75 13.69
C GLU A 279 2.53 10.03 15.07
N SER A 280 3.35 10.32 16.08
CA SER A 280 2.92 10.41 17.49
C SER A 280 1.71 11.32 17.70
N ALA A 281 1.62 12.44 16.97
CA ALA A 281 0.48 13.37 17.05
C ALA A 281 -0.85 12.80 16.53
N SER A 282 -0.81 11.75 15.71
CA SER A 282 -2.00 11.09 15.13
C SER A 282 -2.45 9.84 15.89
N VAL A 283 -1.64 9.35 16.83
CA VAL A 283 -1.90 8.06 17.50
C VAL A 283 -3.24 8.04 18.23
N SER A 284 -3.66 9.14 18.87
CA SER A 284 -4.91 9.20 19.63
C SER A 284 -6.16 9.45 18.76
N THR A 285 -5.98 9.91 17.52
CA THR A 285 -7.09 10.30 16.63
C THR A 285 -7.30 9.32 15.48
N LYS A 286 -6.27 8.55 15.12
CA LYS A 286 -6.32 7.55 14.04
C LYS A 286 -6.39 6.13 14.60
N LYS A 287 -7.10 5.28 13.84
CA LYS A 287 -7.32 3.86 14.11
C LYS A 287 -6.12 2.97 13.75
N GLY A 288 -5.27 3.42 12.83
CA GLY A 288 -4.14 2.62 12.30
C GLY A 288 -4.60 1.62 11.25
N LEU A 289 -4.06 0.40 11.29
CA LEU A 289 -4.38 -0.67 10.34
C LEU A 289 -5.55 -1.52 10.81
N TRP A 290 -6.63 -1.54 10.03
CA TRP A 290 -7.84 -2.31 10.27
C TRP A 290 -8.13 -3.20 9.06
N ILE A 291 -8.06 -4.50 9.29
CA ILE A 291 -8.44 -5.51 8.30
C ILE A 291 -9.70 -6.17 8.85
N GLU A 292 -10.85 -5.89 8.24
CA GLU A 292 -12.14 -6.27 8.82
C GLU A 292 -13.15 -6.85 7.82
N ASP A 293 -13.94 -7.82 8.28
CA ASP A 293 -15.07 -8.39 7.54
C ASP A 293 -14.74 -8.89 6.12
N ASN A 294 -13.48 -9.28 5.87
CA ASN A 294 -13.08 -9.93 4.63
C ASN A 294 -13.37 -11.44 4.71
N GLU A 295 -13.66 -12.08 3.59
CA GLU A 295 -13.86 -13.54 3.59
C GLU A 295 -12.51 -14.25 3.75
N ASN A 296 -11.53 -13.96 2.89
CA ASN A 296 -10.20 -14.56 2.97
C ASN A 296 -9.10 -13.52 2.93
N VAL A 297 -8.21 -13.57 3.93
CA VAL A 297 -7.00 -12.74 4.00
C VAL A 297 -5.79 -13.64 4.09
N SER A 298 -4.85 -13.50 3.15
CA SER A 298 -3.62 -14.29 3.12
C SER A 298 -2.41 -13.37 2.94
N LEU A 299 -1.44 -13.49 3.85
CA LEU A 299 -0.15 -12.84 3.78
C LEU A 299 0.92 -13.94 3.81
N SER A 300 1.54 -14.23 2.67
CA SER A 300 2.46 -15.36 2.51
C SER A 300 3.82 -14.98 1.96
N GLY A 301 4.89 -15.53 2.54
CA GLY A 301 6.25 -15.38 2.02
C GLY A 301 6.76 -13.93 1.95
N ASN A 302 6.18 -13.01 2.71
CA ASN A 302 6.62 -11.61 2.73
C ASN A 302 7.87 -11.49 3.62
N THR A 303 8.81 -10.62 3.22
CA THR A 303 10.10 -10.50 3.90
C THR A 303 10.45 -9.07 4.27
N ALA A 304 10.96 -8.87 5.48
CA ALA A 304 11.45 -7.60 5.99
C ALA A 304 12.88 -7.74 6.52
N THR A 305 13.77 -6.81 6.17
CA THR A 305 15.15 -6.75 6.69
C THR A 305 15.23 -6.22 8.13
N VAL A 306 14.12 -5.74 8.70
CA VAL A 306 14.02 -5.36 10.11
C VAL A 306 12.82 -6.08 10.73
N SER A 307 11.65 -5.43 10.85
CA SER A 307 10.52 -5.97 11.61
C SER A 307 9.25 -6.08 10.78
N GLY A 308 8.36 -7.00 11.17
CA GLY A 308 7.05 -7.15 10.55
C GLY A 308 7.18 -7.72 9.15
N GLY A 309 7.56 -9.00 9.04
CA GLY A 309 7.84 -9.64 7.75
C GLY A 309 6.66 -9.54 6.79
N ALA A 310 5.43 -9.62 7.29
CA ALA A 310 4.25 -9.17 6.54
C ALA A 310 3.82 -7.75 6.93
N ILE A 311 3.54 -7.51 8.22
CA ILE A 311 2.93 -6.27 8.69
C ILE A 311 3.80 -5.60 9.75
N TYR A 312 4.12 -4.33 9.52
CA TYR A 312 4.57 -3.42 10.57
C TYR A 312 3.49 -2.36 10.81
N ALA A 313 3.05 -2.19 12.06
CA ALA A 313 2.02 -1.22 12.36
C ALA A 313 2.23 -0.50 13.70
N THR A 314 1.79 0.75 13.80
CA THR A 314 1.65 1.41 15.10
C THR A 314 0.51 0.79 15.91
N LYS A 315 -0.67 0.64 15.27
CA LYS A 315 -1.90 0.00 15.77
C LYS A 315 -2.40 -0.99 14.72
N CYS A 316 -2.84 -2.17 15.14
CA CYS A 316 -3.38 -3.16 14.21
C CYS A 316 -4.59 -3.90 14.80
N ALA A 317 -5.67 -3.97 14.01
CA ALA A 317 -6.87 -4.72 14.33
C ALA A 317 -7.23 -5.66 13.18
N LEU A 318 -7.48 -6.92 13.52
CA LEU A 318 -8.03 -7.96 12.65
C LEU A 318 -9.41 -8.32 13.20
N HIS A 319 -10.49 -7.95 12.51
CA HIS A 319 -11.86 -8.03 13.05
C HIS A 319 -12.82 -8.75 12.11
N GLY A 320 -13.57 -9.75 12.59
CA GLY A 320 -14.74 -10.27 11.87
C GLY A 320 -14.45 -11.02 10.56
N ASN A 321 -13.18 -11.13 10.14
CA ASN A 321 -12.83 -11.84 8.91
C ASN A 321 -13.11 -13.35 9.04
N THR A 322 -13.44 -14.01 7.93
CA THR A 322 -13.71 -15.46 7.97
C THR A 322 -12.42 -16.24 8.11
N THR A 323 -11.45 -16.05 7.22
CA THR A 323 -10.12 -16.69 7.33
C THR A 323 -8.98 -15.68 7.29
N HIS A 324 -7.94 -15.96 8.07
CA HIS A 324 -6.67 -15.25 8.04
C HIS A 324 -5.53 -16.25 7.97
N THR A 325 -4.59 -16.04 7.06
CA THR A 325 -3.39 -16.86 6.97
C THR A 325 -2.16 -15.97 6.91
N PHE A 326 -1.24 -16.15 7.84
CA PHE A 326 0.10 -15.60 7.82
C PHE A 326 1.07 -16.78 7.69
N ASP A 327 1.59 -17.03 6.50
CA ASP A 327 2.42 -18.20 6.25
C ASP A 327 3.82 -17.85 5.71
N GLY A 328 4.87 -18.38 6.32
CA GLY A 328 6.23 -18.26 5.81
C GLY A 328 6.77 -16.84 5.74
N ASN A 329 6.20 -15.90 6.50
CA ASN A 329 6.70 -14.52 6.52
C ASN A 329 7.96 -14.43 7.40
N THR A 330 8.93 -13.61 6.98
CA THR A 330 10.24 -13.54 7.62
C THR A 330 10.66 -12.12 7.93
N ALA A 331 11.19 -11.89 9.13
CA ALA A 331 11.79 -10.62 9.55
C ALA A 331 13.18 -10.85 10.16
N GLU A 332 14.17 -10.01 9.87
CA GLU A 332 15.51 -10.21 10.46
C GLU A 332 15.61 -9.84 11.94
N THR A 333 14.70 -9.04 12.48
CA THR A 333 14.72 -8.64 13.90
C THR A 333 13.50 -9.17 14.65
N ALA A 334 12.29 -8.68 14.35
CA ALA A 334 11.11 -9.02 15.16
C ALA A 334 9.81 -9.17 14.39
N GLY A 335 8.95 -10.10 14.83
CA GLY A 335 7.61 -10.28 14.30
C GLY A 335 7.65 -10.78 12.86
N GLY A 336 7.98 -12.06 12.65
CA GLY A 336 8.11 -12.63 11.31
C GLY A 336 6.84 -12.45 10.48
N ALA A 337 5.65 -12.53 11.09
CA ALA A 337 4.41 -12.10 10.45
C ALA A 337 4.09 -10.63 10.77
N ILE A 338 3.87 -10.30 12.04
CA ILE A 338 3.34 -9.01 12.47
C ILE A 338 4.22 -8.42 13.57
N TYR A 339 4.51 -7.13 13.46
CA TYR A 339 5.11 -6.32 14.51
C TYR A 339 4.23 -5.10 14.80
N THR A 340 3.85 -4.90 16.07
CA THR A 340 3.25 -3.64 16.53
C THR A 340 4.21 -2.82 17.41
N GLU A 341 4.33 -1.52 17.11
CA GLU A 341 5.39 -0.68 17.65
C GLU A 341 5.09 -0.08 19.03
N THR A 342 3.95 0.57 19.24
CA THR A 342 3.68 1.28 20.50
C THR A 342 2.30 0.99 21.08
N GLU A 343 1.37 0.53 20.25
CA GLU A 343 -0.04 0.46 20.60
C GLU A 343 -0.63 -0.92 20.33
N ASP A 344 -1.94 -1.00 20.51
CA ASP A 344 -2.68 -2.25 20.65
C ASP A 344 -2.71 -3.08 19.37
N PHE A 345 -2.66 -4.40 19.60
CA PHE A 345 -3.01 -5.43 18.64
C PHE A 345 -4.30 -6.11 19.09
N THR A 346 -5.29 -6.18 18.20
CA THR A 346 -6.52 -6.92 18.45
C THR A 346 -6.83 -7.89 17.32
N LEU A 347 -7.22 -9.11 17.69
CA LEU A 347 -7.69 -10.13 16.77
C LEU A 347 -9.00 -10.70 17.34
N THR A 348 -10.13 -10.36 16.72
CA THR A 348 -11.43 -10.66 17.29
C THR A 348 -12.50 -11.06 16.29
N GLY A 349 -13.43 -11.91 16.73
CA GLY A 349 -14.65 -12.22 15.98
C GLY A 349 -14.43 -13.03 14.71
N SER A 350 -13.26 -13.67 14.53
CA SER A 350 -13.01 -14.45 13.32
C SER A 350 -13.94 -15.67 13.27
N THR A 351 -14.70 -15.82 12.19
CA THR A 351 -15.75 -16.85 12.05
C THR A 351 -15.26 -18.18 11.47
N GLY A 352 -14.02 -18.19 10.95
CA GLY A 352 -13.31 -19.38 10.47
C GLY A 352 -11.98 -19.55 11.20
N THR A 353 -10.97 -20.06 10.49
CA THR A 353 -9.64 -20.33 11.07
C THR A 353 -8.68 -19.20 10.77
N VAL A 354 -7.99 -18.75 11.81
CA VAL A 354 -6.83 -17.86 11.71
C VAL A 354 -5.57 -18.67 11.97
N THR A 355 -4.68 -18.67 10.98
CA THR A 355 -3.45 -19.45 11.00
C THR A 355 -2.24 -18.54 10.91
N PHE A 356 -1.31 -18.71 11.84
CA PHE A 356 0.06 -18.22 11.73
C PHE A 356 0.96 -19.44 11.61
N SER A 357 1.52 -19.67 10.43
CA SER A 357 2.37 -20.83 10.17
C SER A 357 3.73 -20.46 9.63
N THR A 358 4.75 -21.20 10.05
CA THR A 358 6.11 -21.13 9.50
C THR A 358 6.77 -19.74 9.46
N ASN A 359 6.25 -18.79 10.25
CA ASN A 359 6.79 -17.43 10.30
C ASN A 359 8.06 -17.41 11.14
N THR A 360 9.05 -16.61 10.71
CA THR A 360 10.39 -16.65 11.30
C THR A 360 10.94 -15.26 11.58
N ALA A 361 11.52 -15.06 12.77
CA ALA A 361 12.31 -13.89 13.09
C ALA A 361 13.40 -14.20 14.13
N LYS A 362 14.26 -13.23 14.47
CA LYS A 362 15.16 -13.38 15.64
C LYS A 362 14.37 -13.38 16.95
N THR A 363 13.33 -12.56 17.02
CA THR A 363 12.44 -12.38 18.17
C THR A 363 10.98 -12.45 17.70
N ALA A 364 10.11 -13.21 18.35
CA ALA A 364 8.71 -13.35 17.92
C ALA A 364 8.57 -13.89 16.47
N GLY A 365 8.56 -15.21 16.30
CA GLY A 365 8.49 -15.81 14.96
C GLY A 365 7.24 -15.41 14.20
N ALA A 366 6.07 -15.33 14.84
CA ALA A 366 4.85 -14.80 14.24
C ALA A 366 4.56 -13.35 14.64
N LEU A 367 4.24 -13.11 15.91
CA LEU A 367 3.66 -11.85 16.38
C LEU A 367 4.53 -11.22 17.48
N HIS A 368 5.02 -10.02 17.23
CA HIS A 368 5.64 -9.16 18.25
C HIS A 368 4.71 -7.98 18.57
N THR A 369 4.42 -7.75 19.85
CA THR A 369 3.60 -6.60 20.29
C THR A 369 4.23 -5.84 21.44
N LYS A 370 3.89 -4.54 21.56
CA LYS A 370 4.28 -3.66 22.68
C LYS A 370 3.09 -2.98 23.40
N GLY A 371 1.91 -3.01 22.79
CA GLY A 371 0.64 -2.53 23.36
C GLY A 371 -0.18 -3.62 24.04
N ASN A 372 -1.45 -3.34 24.33
CA ASN A 372 -2.40 -4.41 24.67
C ASN A 372 -2.47 -5.40 23.52
N THR A 373 -2.50 -6.68 23.85
CA THR A 373 -2.62 -7.75 22.87
C THR A 373 -3.86 -8.55 23.22
N SER A 374 -4.82 -8.62 22.32
CA SER A 374 -6.09 -9.29 22.59
C SER A 374 -6.46 -10.25 21.48
N PHE A 375 -6.77 -11.49 21.87
CA PHE A 375 -7.39 -12.49 21.02
C PHE A 375 -8.72 -12.89 21.66
N THR A 376 -9.83 -12.44 21.07
CA THR A 376 -11.16 -12.61 21.66
C THR A 376 -12.19 -13.13 20.67
N LYS A 377 -13.08 -14.05 21.10
CA LYS A 377 -14.26 -14.43 20.31
C LYS A 377 -13.93 -15.01 18.93
N ASN A 378 -12.80 -15.69 18.78
CA ASN A 378 -12.41 -16.32 17.53
C ASN A 378 -12.80 -17.80 17.53
N LYS A 379 -13.26 -18.31 16.39
CA LYS A 379 -13.60 -19.73 16.23
C LYS A 379 -12.37 -20.64 16.32
N ALA A 380 -11.31 -20.33 15.57
CA ALA A 380 -10.09 -21.11 15.65
C ALA A 380 -8.84 -20.27 15.43
N LEU A 381 -7.90 -20.36 16.38
CA LEU A 381 -6.58 -19.75 16.29
C LEU A 381 -5.51 -20.85 16.30
N VAL A 382 -4.68 -20.87 15.26
CA VAL A 382 -3.62 -21.86 15.09
C VAL A 382 -2.29 -21.16 14.88
N PHE A 383 -1.36 -21.39 15.79
CA PHE A 383 0.06 -21.06 15.62
C PHE A 383 0.80 -22.38 15.38
N SER A 384 1.47 -22.50 14.23
CA SER A 384 2.10 -23.75 13.82
C SER A 384 3.48 -23.55 13.18
N GLY A 385 4.52 -24.08 13.81
CA GLY A 385 5.87 -24.08 13.25
C GLY A 385 6.51 -22.69 13.15
N ASN A 386 6.05 -21.71 13.92
CA ASN A 386 6.68 -20.39 13.97
C ASN A 386 7.99 -20.46 14.77
N SER A 387 8.99 -19.66 14.39
CA SER A 387 10.33 -19.77 14.97
C SER A 387 10.98 -18.44 15.34
N ALA A 388 11.42 -18.33 16.61
CA ALA A 388 12.39 -17.34 17.07
C ALA A 388 13.80 -17.95 17.03
N THR A 389 14.64 -17.42 16.15
CA THR A 389 15.85 -18.10 15.66
C THR A 389 17.15 -17.66 16.31
N ALA A 390 17.18 -16.50 16.96
CA ALA A 390 18.41 -15.99 17.57
C ALA A 390 18.76 -16.73 18.85
N THR A 391 20.04 -17.00 19.07
CA THR A 391 20.56 -17.36 20.40
C THR A 391 21.04 -16.08 21.07
N ALA A 392 20.38 -15.65 22.14
CA ALA A 392 20.71 -14.40 22.81
C ALA A 392 22.20 -14.35 23.22
N THR A 393 22.86 -13.22 22.96
CA THR A 393 24.23 -12.99 23.42
C THR A 393 24.29 -12.46 24.85
N THR A 394 23.16 -11.99 25.42
CA THR A 394 23.03 -11.49 26.79
C THR A 394 21.66 -11.86 27.40
N THR A 395 21.53 -11.76 28.73
CA THR A 395 20.28 -12.10 29.45
C THR A 395 19.20 -11.03 29.38
N THR A 396 19.53 -9.81 28.95
CA THR A 396 18.60 -8.67 28.88
C THR A 396 17.98 -8.47 27.50
N ASP A 397 18.60 -9.00 26.45
CA ASP A 397 18.01 -9.02 25.10
C ASP A 397 16.77 -9.93 25.09
N GLN A 398 15.75 -9.68 24.28
CA GLN A 398 14.62 -10.60 24.05
C GLN A 398 14.83 -11.52 22.84
N GLU A 399 15.98 -11.43 22.16
CA GLU A 399 16.39 -12.34 21.10
C GLU A 399 16.20 -13.82 21.48
N GLY A 400 15.64 -14.57 20.54
CA GLY A 400 15.36 -16.00 20.71
C GLY A 400 14.13 -16.33 21.54
N CYS A 401 13.35 -15.33 21.97
CA CYS A 401 12.09 -15.55 22.67
C CYS A 401 10.86 -15.44 21.76
N GLY A 402 9.80 -16.15 22.15
CA GLY A 402 8.49 -16.10 21.50
C GLY A 402 8.51 -16.79 20.14
N GLY A 403 8.45 -18.11 20.09
CA GLY A 403 8.44 -18.81 18.80
C GLY A 403 7.24 -18.41 17.96
N ALA A 404 6.04 -18.37 18.53
CA ALA A 404 4.88 -17.75 17.90
C ALA A 404 4.70 -16.30 18.35
N ILE A 405 4.44 -16.05 19.63
CA ILE A 405 4.05 -14.73 20.14
C ILE A 405 5.07 -14.22 21.14
N LEU A 406 5.43 -12.94 21.02
CA LEU A 406 6.10 -12.19 22.07
C LEU A 406 5.32 -10.92 22.40
N CYS A 407 4.94 -10.77 23.67
CA CYS A 407 4.32 -9.55 24.19
C CYS A 407 5.34 -8.80 25.04
N ASN A 408 5.90 -7.72 24.47
CA ASN A 408 6.93 -6.90 25.09
C ASN A 408 6.34 -5.67 25.78
N ILE A 409 5.65 -5.88 26.89
CA ILE A 409 5.09 -4.79 27.69
C ILE A 409 6.20 -4.18 28.55
N SER A 410 6.33 -2.85 28.51
CA SER A 410 7.33 -2.13 29.31
C SER A 410 6.97 -2.19 30.81
N GLU A 411 7.97 -2.10 31.69
CA GLU A 411 7.77 -2.15 33.15
C GLU A 411 6.84 -1.04 33.66
N SER A 412 6.86 0.12 33.02
CA SER A 412 5.97 1.24 33.34
C SER A 412 4.52 1.00 32.91
N ASP A 413 4.26 0.06 32.00
CA ASP A 413 2.93 -0.13 31.39
C ASP A 413 2.20 -1.39 31.91
N ILE A 414 2.83 -2.22 32.73
CA ILE A 414 2.24 -3.52 33.19
C ILE A 414 0.94 -3.35 33.99
N ALA A 415 0.69 -2.16 34.55
CA ALA A 415 -0.54 -1.86 35.27
C ALA A 415 -1.74 -1.59 34.35
N THR A 416 -1.50 -1.29 33.07
CA THR A 416 -2.54 -0.85 32.12
C THR A 416 -2.54 -1.65 30.82
N LYS A 417 -1.50 -2.42 30.53
CA LYS A 417 -1.38 -3.26 29.34
C LYS A 417 -1.36 -4.74 29.70
N SER A 418 -1.96 -5.57 28.85
CA SER A 418 -2.00 -7.02 29.05
C SER A 418 -2.01 -7.83 27.75
N LEU A 419 -1.69 -9.11 27.86
CA LEU A 419 -2.07 -10.14 26.91
C LEU A 419 -3.39 -10.78 27.37
N THR A 420 -4.43 -10.69 26.54
CA THR A 420 -5.75 -11.28 26.80
C THR A 420 -6.07 -12.36 25.79
N LEU A 421 -6.39 -13.56 26.29
CA LEU A 421 -6.85 -14.71 25.51
C LEU A 421 -8.18 -15.19 26.12
N THR A 422 -9.32 -14.79 25.56
CA THR A 422 -10.63 -15.13 26.14
C THR A 422 -11.68 -15.39 25.08
N GLU A 423 -12.69 -16.20 25.40
CA GLU A 423 -13.84 -16.46 24.52
C GLU A 423 -13.47 -17.03 23.13
N ASN A 424 -12.26 -17.57 22.93
CA ASN A 424 -11.92 -18.29 21.70
C ASN A 424 -12.40 -19.73 21.80
N GLU A 425 -13.06 -20.26 20.76
CA GLU A 425 -13.55 -21.65 20.78
C GLU A 425 -12.38 -22.65 20.72
N SER A 426 -11.31 -22.32 19.98
CA SER A 426 -10.08 -23.11 19.96
C SER A 426 -8.82 -22.24 19.78
N LEU A 427 -7.76 -22.63 20.50
CA LEU A 427 -6.43 -22.01 20.44
C LEU A 427 -5.37 -23.10 20.49
N SER A 428 -4.53 -23.19 19.46
CA SER A 428 -3.50 -24.23 19.33
C SER A 428 -2.13 -23.63 19.06
N PHE A 429 -1.10 -24.16 19.74
CA PHE A 429 0.32 -23.90 19.50
C PHE A 429 1.00 -25.22 19.17
N ILE A 430 1.52 -25.36 17.95
CA ILE A 430 1.96 -26.64 17.39
C ILE A 430 3.36 -26.46 16.84
N ASN A 431 4.35 -27.14 17.41
CA ASN A 431 5.73 -27.12 16.92
C ASN A 431 6.35 -25.71 16.81
N ASP A 432 5.85 -24.72 17.55
CA ASP A 432 6.48 -23.40 17.61
C ASP A 432 7.78 -23.49 18.42
N THR A 433 8.84 -22.87 17.92
CA THR A 433 10.20 -23.02 18.46
C THR A 433 10.79 -21.68 18.87
N ALA A 434 11.40 -21.64 20.04
CA ALA A 434 12.18 -20.51 20.51
C ALA A 434 13.54 -21.03 20.96
N LYS A 435 14.63 -20.43 20.47
CA LYS A 435 15.99 -20.83 20.89
C LYS A 435 16.27 -20.54 22.36
N ARG A 436 15.54 -19.62 22.98
CA ARG A 436 15.70 -19.27 24.39
C ARG A 436 14.47 -19.61 25.24
N SER A 437 13.36 -18.90 25.06
CA SER A 437 12.17 -19.05 25.93
C SER A 437 10.86 -18.84 25.19
N GLY A 438 9.83 -19.58 25.59
CA GLY A 438 8.46 -19.40 25.10
C GLY A 438 8.26 -19.81 23.65
N GLY A 439 8.29 -21.12 23.35
CA GLY A 439 8.04 -21.65 22.01
C GLY A 439 6.69 -21.17 21.46
N GLY A 440 5.60 -21.33 22.20
CA GLY A 440 4.32 -20.70 21.87
C GLY A 440 4.33 -19.20 22.18
N ILE A 441 4.28 -18.83 23.46
CA ILE A 441 4.17 -17.45 23.92
C ILE A 441 5.32 -17.11 24.87
N TYR A 442 5.91 -15.93 24.70
CA TYR A 442 6.75 -15.28 25.70
C TYR A 442 6.13 -13.93 26.12
N ALA A 443 5.66 -13.85 27.36
CA ALA A 443 5.12 -12.63 27.97
C ALA A 443 5.77 -12.49 29.35
N PRO A 444 6.91 -11.76 29.47
CA PRO A 444 7.75 -11.78 30.66
C PRO A 444 7.19 -10.97 31.85
N LYS A 445 6.12 -10.20 31.65
CA LYS A 445 5.55 -9.29 32.63
C LYS A 445 4.03 -9.37 32.63
#